data_AF-A0A821X809-F1
#
_entry.id   AF-A0A821X809-F1
#
_cell.length_a   1.000
_cell.length_b   1.000
_cell.length_c   1.000
_cell.angle_alpha   90.00
_cell.angle_beta   90.00
_cell.angle_gamma   90.00
#
_symmetry.space_group_name_H-M   'P 1'
#
loop_
_entity.id
_entity.type
_entity.pdbx_description
1 polymer ?
#
loop_
_entity_poly.entity_id
_entity_poly.type
_entity_poly.pdbx_seq_one_letter_code
_entity_poly.pdbx_strand_id
1 'polypeptide(L)'
;ASFYAECPAKHIQIDGCLWTKSKFLGLSVAVHMIGDATLTLLDHDERYVITFPSAYGRSILGVPWFEMGGKISIDCEKTGYSANIEFLTKPFYNGKKHQILGTLYGPDKKEFCKIDGEWNGVMNAKYSDSKISEVFFDTKKTAVIKKIVRPIAEQSEYESRRLWKDVTYYLKSKQLNKATAAKTFLEQRQREEAKERNEKSIKWQTKYFTESGELKWTYENKLIKRLKQ
;
A
#
# COMPACT_ATOMS: atom_id res chain seq x y z
N ALA A 1 6.68 -0.42 -7.77
CA ALA A 1 6.57 -1.76 -7.17
C ALA A 1 5.18 -2.30 -7.44
N SER A 2 5.08 -3.56 -7.81
CA SER A 2 3.80 -4.20 -8.11
C SER A 2 3.60 -5.38 -7.18
N PHE A 3 2.35 -5.67 -6.83
CA PHE A 3 2.01 -6.75 -5.93
C PHE A 3 0.78 -7.51 -6.40
N TYR A 4 0.67 -8.74 -5.94
CA TYR A 4 -0.44 -9.65 -6.17
C TYR A 4 -0.68 -10.48 -4.92
N ALA A 5 -1.94 -10.66 -4.54
CA ALA A 5 -2.38 -11.59 -3.52
C ALA A 5 -3.75 -12.16 -3.89
N GLU A 6 -4.07 -13.33 -3.37
CA GLU A 6 -5.31 -14.03 -3.69
C GLU A 6 -5.77 -14.91 -2.54
N CYS A 7 -7.07 -15.22 -2.55
CA CYS A 7 -7.70 -16.25 -1.75
C CYS A 7 -8.51 -17.16 -2.68
N PRO A 8 -7.90 -18.24 -3.22
CA PRO A 8 -8.58 -19.14 -4.15
C PRO A 8 -9.86 -19.72 -3.58
N ALA A 9 -9.87 -20.11 -2.31
CA ALA A 9 -11.05 -20.70 -1.65
C ALA A 9 -12.25 -19.73 -1.52
N LYS A 10 -12.04 -18.43 -1.73
CA LYS A 10 -13.09 -17.40 -1.72
C LYS A 10 -13.26 -16.72 -3.08
N HIS A 11 -12.54 -17.17 -4.09
CA HIS A 11 -12.47 -16.56 -5.41
C HIS A 11 -12.23 -15.03 -5.35
N ILE A 12 -11.26 -14.62 -4.52
CA ILE A 12 -10.82 -13.22 -4.37
C ILE A 12 -9.39 -13.08 -4.87
N GLN A 13 -9.10 -12.02 -5.62
CA GLN A 13 -7.73 -11.61 -5.94
C GLN A 13 -7.57 -10.10 -5.78
N ILE A 14 -6.37 -9.64 -5.47
CA ILE A 14 -5.99 -8.24 -5.47
C ILE A 14 -4.64 -8.08 -6.15
N ASP A 15 -4.55 -7.10 -7.04
CA ASP A 15 -3.31 -6.72 -7.68
C ASP A 15 -3.18 -5.21 -7.76
N GLY A 16 -1.96 -4.69 -7.68
CA GLY A 16 -1.74 -3.26 -7.69
C GLY A 16 -0.33 -2.88 -8.08
N CYS A 17 -0.20 -1.65 -8.56
CA CYS A 17 1.06 -1.01 -8.87
C CYS A 17 1.13 0.29 -8.10
N LEU A 18 2.25 0.54 -7.42
CA LEU A 18 2.51 1.82 -6.78
C LEU A 18 3.96 2.24 -6.99
N TRP A 19 4.17 3.52 -7.24
CA TRP A 19 5.47 4.17 -7.12
C TRP A 19 5.37 5.39 -6.24
N THR A 20 6.50 5.83 -5.72
CA THR A 20 6.55 6.90 -4.74
C THR A 20 7.26 8.11 -5.30
N LYS A 21 6.66 9.29 -5.14
CA LYS A 21 7.35 10.58 -5.36
C LYS A 21 7.58 11.25 -4.01
N SER A 22 8.85 11.28 -3.60
CA SER A 22 9.25 11.90 -2.33
C SER A 22 9.53 13.39 -2.51
N LYS A 23 9.11 14.21 -1.54
CA LYS A 23 9.35 15.66 -1.52
C LYS A 23 9.77 16.09 -0.12
N PHE A 24 10.88 16.83 -0.03
CA PHE A 24 11.31 17.49 1.20
C PHE A 24 10.49 18.78 1.40
N LEU A 25 9.92 18.96 2.59
CA LEU A 25 9.02 20.05 2.96
C LEU A 25 9.54 20.83 4.18
N GLY A 26 10.87 20.99 4.29
CA GLY A 26 11.50 21.63 5.44
C GLY A 26 11.52 20.69 6.65
N LEU A 27 10.60 20.87 7.59
CA LEU A 27 10.53 20.03 8.81
C LEU A 27 9.75 18.71 8.60
N SER A 28 9.49 18.35 7.35
CA SER A 28 8.70 17.17 6.98
C SER A 28 9.19 16.58 5.66
N VAL A 29 8.92 15.29 5.45
CA VAL A 29 9.09 14.59 4.17
C VAL A 29 7.72 14.06 3.75
N ALA A 30 7.28 14.41 2.55
CA ALA A 30 6.09 13.82 1.93
C ALA A 30 6.51 12.70 0.98
N VAL A 31 5.72 11.64 0.96
CA VAL A 31 5.84 10.50 0.06
C VAL A 31 4.47 10.33 -0.61
N HIS A 32 4.36 10.82 -1.84
CA HIS A 32 3.15 10.62 -2.63
C HIS A 32 3.15 9.20 -3.17
N MET A 33 2.13 8.42 -2.80
CA MET A 33 1.91 7.08 -3.34
C MET A 33 1.05 7.23 -4.60
N ILE A 34 1.64 6.92 -5.75
CA ILE A 34 1.01 7.08 -7.06
C ILE A 34 0.77 5.69 -7.63
N GLY A 35 -0.45 5.46 -8.12
CA GLY A 35 -0.91 4.18 -8.63
C GLY A 35 -2.20 3.73 -7.94
N ASP A 36 -2.59 2.50 -8.20
CA ASP A 36 -3.84 1.93 -7.73
C ASP A 36 -3.71 0.42 -7.48
N ALA A 37 -4.69 -0.12 -6.77
CA ALA A 37 -4.93 -1.55 -6.64
C ALA A 37 -6.35 -1.89 -7.11
N THR A 38 -6.50 -3.05 -7.74
CA THR A 38 -7.80 -3.62 -8.10
C THR A 38 -8.06 -4.84 -7.24
N LEU A 39 -9.07 -4.79 -6.37
CA LEU A 39 -9.67 -5.95 -5.73
C LEU A 39 -10.73 -6.54 -6.67
N THR A 40 -10.62 -7.81 -7.02
CA THR A 40 -11.59 -8.53 -7.85
C THR A 40 -12.31 -9.57 -7.01
N LEU A 41 -13.63 -9.50 -6.97
CA LEU A 41 -14.51 -10.52 -6.43
C LEU A 41 -15.05 -11.33 -7.59
N LEU A 42 -14.49 -12.52 -7.84
CA LEU A 42 -14.76 -13.27 -9.08
C LEU A 42 -16.20 -13.79 -9.12
N ASP A 43 -16.76 -14.20 -7.98
CA ASP A 43 -18.14 -14.72 -7.90
C ASP A 43 -19.20 -13.70 -8.29
N HIS A 44 -18.91 -12.42 -8.09
CA HIS A 44 -19.80 -11.31 -8.46
C HIS A 44 -19.40 -10.68 -9.80
N ASP A 45 -18.27 -11.08 -10.37
CA ASP A 45 -17.63 -10.40 -11.50
C ASP A 45 -17.52 -8.88 -11.22
N GLU A 46 -17.08 -8.55 -10.00
CA GLU A 46 -16.93 -7.17 -9.52
C GLU A 46 -15.46 -6.80 -9.36
N ARG A 47 -15.15 -5.54 -9.68
CA ARG A 47 -13.81 -4.97 -9.57
C ARG A 47 -13.90 -3.65 -8.82
N TYR A 48 -13.10 -3.53 -7.77
CA TYR A 48 -12.97 -2.33 -6.94
C TYR A 48 -11.59 -1.74 -7.15
N VAL A 49 -11.53 -0.57 -7.77
CA VAL A 49 -10.28 0.18 -7.99
C VAL A 49 -10.06 1.10 -6.79
N ILE A 50 -8.88 1.01 -6.17
CA ILE A 50 -8.53 1.65 -4.91
C ILE A 50 -7.26 2.48 -5.14
N THR A 51 -7.32 3.78 -4.86
CA THR A 51 -6.13 4.65 -4.86
C THR A 51 -5.48 4.74 -3.47
N PHE A 52 -4.23 5.21 -3.41
CA PHE A 52 -3.44 5.19 -2.17
C PHE A 52 -3.29 6.59 -1.55
N PRO A 53 -3.33 6.71 -0.21
CA PRO A 53 -3.06 7.99 0.44
C PRO A 53 -1.56 8.33 0.36
N SER A 54 -1.24 9.61 0.49
CA SER A 54 0.14 10.04 0.70
C SER A 54 0.58 9.76 2.15
N ALA A 55 1.88 9.61 2.33
CA ALA A 55 2.52 9.43 3.62
C ALA A 55 3.39 10.64 3.96
N TYR A 56 3.44 11.02 5.23
CA TYR A 56 4.26 12.13 5.70
C TYR A 56 5.08 11.72 6.93
N GLY A 57 6.40 11.87 6.82
CA GLY A 57 7.31 11.86 7.96
C GLY A 57 7.41 13.28 8.51
N ARG A 58 6.96 13.49 9.75
CA ARG A 58 6.91 14.79 10.43
C ARG A 58 8.00 14.88 11.49
N SER A 59 8.39 16.11 11.84
CA SER A 59 9.36 16.40 12.91
C SER A 59 10.73 15.73 12.68
N ILE A 60 11.28 15.89 11.48
CA ILE A 60 12.53 15.22 11.09
C ILE A 60 13.77 15.70 11.88
N LEU A 61 13.71 16.89 12.49
CA LEU A 61 14.75 17.43 13.38
C LEU A 61 14.49 17.15 14.87
N GLY A 62 13.34 16.55 15.20
CA GLY A 62 12.91 16.24 16.56
C GLY A 62 12.68 14.74 16.73
N VAL A 63 11.54 14.35 17.31
CA VAL A 63 11.10 12.95 17.36
C VAL A 63 10.24 12.67 16.13
N PRO A 64 10.73 11.90 15.14
CA PRO A 64 9.99 11.67 13.93
C PRO A 64 8.71 10.90 14.20
N TRP A 65 7.63 11.26 13.51
CA TRP A 65 6.38 10.50 13.53
C TRP A 65 5.73 10.49 12.16
N PHE A 66 4.84 9.53 11.93
CA PHE A 66 4.21 9.28 10.64
C PHE A 66 2.75 9.70 10.63
N GLU A 67 2.27 10.27 9.52
CA GLU A 67 0.84 10.41 9.24
C GLU A 67 0.52 10.10 7.79
N MET A 68 -0.72 9.67 7.55
CA MET A 68 -1.30 9.59 6.21
C MET A 68 -2.04 10.88 5.89
N GLY A 69 -2.07 11.24 4.62
CA GLY A 69 -2.77 12.43 4.16
C GLY A 69 -3.24 12.34 2.72
N GLY A 70 -4.24 13.15 2.39
CA GLY A 70 -4.77 13.27 1.03
C GLY A 70 -6.02 12.42 0.80
N LYS A 71 -6.55 12.56 -0.42
CA LYS A 71 -7.80 11.93 -0.83
C LYS A 71 -7.53 10.65 -1.62
N ILE A 72 -8.32 9.63 -1.35
CA ILE A 72 -8.39 8.40 -2.14
C ILE A 72 -9.84 8.16 -2.56
N SER A 73 -9.99 7.26 -3.52
CA SER A 73 -11.26 6.72 -3.97
C SER A 73 -11.23 5.19 -3.96
N ILE A 74 -12.43 4.62 -3.76
CA ILE A 74 -12.72 3.21 -4.00
C ILE A 74 -13.92 3.18 -4.93
N ASP A 75 -13.75 2.62 -6.13
CA ASP A 75 -14.75 2.69 -7.19
C ASP A 75 -15.06 1.31 -7.76
N CYS A 76 -16.34 0.96 -7.85
CA CYS A 76 -16.81 -0.22 -8.58
C CYS A 76 -17.64 0.20 -9.78
N GLU A 77 -17.09 0.05 -10.98
CA GLU A 77 -17.77 0.45 -12.22
C GLU A 77 -19.07 -0.32 -12.45
N LYS A 78 -19.03 -1.64 -12.24
CA LYS A 78 -20.18 -2.53 -12.49
C LYS A 78 -21.40 -2.20 -11.65
N THR A 79 -21.18 -1.96 -10.35
CA THR A 79 -22.29 -1.69 -9.41
C THR A 79 -22.60 -0.20 -9.30
N GLY A 80 -21.69 0.68 -9.71
CA GLY A 80 -21.82 2.12 -9.63
C GLY A 80 -21.53 2.71 -8.24
N TYR A 81 -21.30 1.86 -7.23
CA TYR A 81 -20.92 2.27 -5.88
C TYR A 81 -19.52 2.87 -5.87
N SER A 82 -19.34 3.93 -5.07
CA SER A 82 -18.03 4.52 -4.83
C SER A 82 -17.88 5.08 -3.42
N ALA A 83 -16.64 5.28 -3.00
CA ALA A 83 -16.31 5.95 -1.74
C ALA A 83 -15.19 6.96 -1.97
N ASN A 84 -15.40 8.19 -1.50
CA ASN A 84 -14.36 9.21 -1.42
C ASN A 84 -13.88 9.29 0.03
N ILE A 85 -12.57 9.10 0.25
CA ILE A 85 -11.99 9.03 1.59
C ILE A 85 -10.85 10.04 1.68
N GLU A 86 -10.84 10.87 2.71
CA GLU A 86 -9.81 11.86 2.99
C GLU A 86 -9.09 11.53 4.29
N PHE A 87 -7.79 11.28 4.18
CA PHE A 87 -6.89 11.20 5.33
C PHE A 87 -6.47 12.63 5.69
N LEU A 88 -6.89 13.08 6.87
CA LEU A 88 -6.64 14.43 7.33
C LEU A 88 -5.26 14.49 8.02
N THR A 89 -4.37 15.32 7.46
CA THR A 89 -3.12 15.68 8.13
C THR A 89 -3.40 16.56 9.33
N LYS A 90 -2.59 16.45 10.39
CA LYS A 90 -2.78 17.24 11.61
C LYS A 90 -2.77 18.76 11.30
N PRO A 91 -3.84 19.51 11.63
CA PRO A 91 -3.85 20.97 11.56
C PRO A 91 -2.76 21.63 12.41
N PHE A 92 -2.32 22.82 12.02
CA PHE A 92 -1.31 23.59 12.75
C PHE A 92 -1.76 23.97 14.17
N TYR A 93 -3.06 24.21 14.38
CA TYR A 93 -3.63 24.59 15.68
C TYR A 93 -4.59 23.53 16.20
N ASN A 94 -4.33 23.07 17.43
CA ASN A 94 -5.21 22.23 18.27
C ASN A 94 -5.97 21.08 17.54
N GLY A 95 -5.31 20.40 16.61
CA GLY A 95 -5.90 19.33 15.81
C GLY A 95 -5.54 17.92 16.27
N LYS A 96 -6.50 16.99 16.15
CA LYS A 96 -6.27 15.55 16.36
C LYS A 96 -5.45 14.96 15.22
N LYS A 97 -4.62 13.96 15.53
CA LYS A 97 -3.87 13.20 14.53
C LYS A 97 -4.75 12.10 13.93
N HIS A 98 -4.34 11.61 12.77
CA HIS A 98 -4.86 10.37 12.18
C HIS A 98 -6.36 10.37 11.88
N GLN A 99 -6.94 11.56 11.69
CA GLN A 99 -8.35 11.66 11.38
C GLN A 99 -8.62 11.21 9.95
N ILE A 100 -9.78 10.62 9.72
CA ILE A 100 -10.28 10.21 8.42
C ILE A 100 -11.72 10.69 8.23
N LEU A 101 -12.06 11.08 7.01
CA LEU A 101 -13.43 11.36 6.58
C LEU A 101 -13.72 10.52 5.35
N GLY A 102 -14.86 9.85 5.31
CA GLY A 102 -15.31 9.06 4.18
C GLY A 102 -16.74 9.42 3.81
N THR A 103 -17.01 9.49 2.52
CA THR A 103 -18.37 9.65 1.98
C THR A 103 -18.59 8.55 0.94
N LEU A 104 -19.61 7.73 1.17
CA LEU A 104 -19.97 6.59 0.33
C LEU A 104 -21.21 6.93 -0.50
N TYR A 105 -21.16 6.56 -1.78
CA TYR A 105 -22.17 6.88 -2.78
C TYR A 105 -22.75 5.62 -3.39
N GLY A 106 -24.07 5.62 -3.57
CA GLY A 106 -24.77 4.55 -4.26
C GLY A 106 -24.65 4.68 -5.79
N PRO A 107 -25.28 3.75 -6.54
CA PRO A 107 -25.26 3.76 -7.99
C PRO A 107 -25.85 5.05 -8.60
N ASP A 108 -26.82 5.65 -7.92
CA ASP A 108 -27.47 6.92 -8.30
C ASP A 108 -26.65 8.17 -7.91
N LYS A 109 -25.40 7.97 -7.46
CA LYS A 109 -24.49 9.00 -6.97
C LYS A 109 -24.99 9.78 -5.76
N LYS A 110 -26.04 9.29 -5.07
CA LYS A 110 -26.45 9.85 -3.78
C LYS A 110 -25.59 9.27 -2.67
N GLU A 111 -25.27 10.15 -1.74
CA GLU A 111 -24.61 9.77 -0.49
C GLU A 111 -25.55 8.88 0.34
N PHE A 112 -25.04 7.75 0.82
CA PHE A 112 -25.79 6.87 1.72
C PHE A 112 -25.08 6.59 3.05
N CYS A 113 -23.79 6.92 3.16
CA CYS A 113 -23.04 6.72 4.41
C CYS A 113 -21.86 7.70 4.51
N LYS A 114 -21.65 8.22 5.72
CA LYS A 114 -20.42 8.94 6.10
C LYS A 114 -19.64 8.13 7.10
N ILE A 115 -18.31 8.14 6.97
CA ILE A 115 -17.38 7.55 7.92
C ILE A 115 -16.51 8.66 8.50
N ASP A 116 -16.32 8.67 9.81
CA ASP A 116 -15.36 9.57 10.47
C ASP A 116 -14.66 8.87 11.63
N GLY A 117 -13.51 9.40 12.05
CA GLY A 117 -12.78 8.91 13.22
C GLY A 117 -11.28 8.80 12.97
N GLU A 118 -10.65 7.81 13.57
CA GLU A 118 -9.21 7.59 13.53
C GLU A 118 -8.84 6.31 12.77
N TRP A 119 -8.05 6.43 11.70
CA TRP A 119 -7.66 5.27 10.88
C TRP A 119 -6.78 4.25 11.62
N ASN A 120 -6.16 4.66 12.74
CA ASN A 120 -5.42 3.82 13.67
C ASN A 120 -6.13 3.67 15.04
N GLY A 121 -7.43 3.94 15.08
CA GLY A 121 -8.25 3.90 16.28
C GLY A 121 -9.63 3.37 15.98
N VAL A 122 -10.65 4.17 16.29
CA VAL A 122 -12.06 3.86 16.06
C VAL A 122 -12.58 4.73 14.92
N MET A 123 -13.26 4.10 13.97
CA MET A 123 -14.03 4.75 12.90
C MET A 123 -15.50 4.47 13.14
N ASN A 124 -16.35 5.47 12.95
CA ASN A 124 -17.79 5.39 13.08
C ASN A 124 -18.46 5.61 11.72
N ALA A 125 -19.59 4.96 11.49
CA ALA A 125 -20.42 5.14 10.30
C ALA A 125 -21.73 5.81 10.69
N LYS A 126 -22.20 6.69 9.80
CA LYS A 126 -23.52 7.32 9.86
C LYS A 126 -24.22 7.10 8.52
N TYR A 127 -25.20 6.20 8.51
CA TYR A 127 -26.02 5.89 7.34
C TYR A 127 -27.13 6.94 7.14
N SER A 128 -27.58 7.13 5.91
CA SER A 128 -28.58 8.16 5.57
C SER A 128 -29.98 7.85 6.12
N ASP A 129 -30.28 6.58 6.34
CA ASP A 129 -31.53 6.08 6.94
C ASP A 129 -31.51 6.10 8.48
N SER A 130 -30.33 6.29 9.09
CA SER A 130 -30.14 6.30 10.53
C SER A 130 -29.67 7.65 11.05
N LYS A 131 -30.27 8.11 12.16
CA LYS A 131 -29.76 9.28 12.88
C LYS A 131 -28.60 8.95 13.81
N ILE A 132 -28.34 7.68 14.06
CA ILE A 132 -27.38 7.19 15.04
C ILE A 132 -26.05 6.91 14.34
N SER A 133 -24.96 7.40 14.94
CA SER A 133 -23.60 7.03 14.54
C SER A 133 -23.21 5.77 15.30
N GLU A 134 -22.69 4.77 14.61
CA GLU A 134 -22.29 3.50 15.19
C GLU A 134 -20.83 3.17 14.88
N VAL A 135 -20.22 2.31 15.69
CA VAL A 135 -18.83 1.90 15.48
C VAL A 135 -18.75 1.06 14.21
N PHE A 136 -18.09 1.60 13.19
CA PHE A 136 -17.83 0.91 11.93
C PHE A 136 -16.64 -0.04 12.06
N PHE A 137 -15.55 0.42 12.67
CA PHE A 137 -14.35 -0.38 12.83
C PHE A 137 -13.51 0.08 14.01
N ASP A 138 -13.00 -0.87 14.80
CA ASP A 138 -12.09 -0.61 15.91
C ASP A 138 -10.79 -1.40 15.69
N THR A 139 -9.74 -0.67 15.31
CA THR A 139 -8.41 -1.25 15.03
C THR A 139 -7.76 -1.88 16.26
N LYS A 140 -8.15 -1.47 17.47
CA LYS A 140 -7.58 -1.99 18.74
C LYS A 140 -8.22 -3.29 19.18
N LYS A 141 -9.46 -3.56 18.73
CA LYS A 141 -10.18 -4.81 19.01
C LYS A 141 -9.96 -5.88 17.94
N THR A 142 -9.42 -5.51 16.79
CA THR A 142 -9.23 -6.44 15.67
C THR A 142 -7.90 -7.17 15.76
N ALA A 143 -7.91 -8.50 15.67
CA ALA A 143 -6.70 -9.32 15.69
C ALA A 143 -5.89 -9.17 14.40
N VAL A 144 -4.58 -8.96 14.53
CA VAL A 144 -3.66 -8.86 13.39
C VAL A 144 -3.15 -10.25 13.00
N ILE A 145 -3.58 -10.75 11.84
CA ILE A 145 -3.09 -12.00 11.27
C ILE A 145 -1.76 -11.76 10.56
N LYS A 146 -0.67 -12.32 11.08
CA LYS A 146 0.67 -12.15 10.51
C LYS A 146 0.86 -13.03 9.27
N LYS A 147 1.50 -12.49 8.24
CA LYS A 147 1.93 -13.27 7.07
C LYS A 147 2.91 -14.37 7.48
N ILE A 148 2.63 -15.59 7.08
CA ILE A 148 3.58 -16.72 7.16
C ILE A 148 4.54 -16.61 5.98
N VAL A 149 5.84 -16.76 6.24
CA VAL A 149 6.89 -16.66 5.22
C VAL A 149 7.88 -17.79 5.47
N ARG A 150 8.36 -18.40 4.39
CA ARG A 150 9.38 -19.46 4.45
C ARG A 150 10.62 -19.03 5.26
N PRO A 151 11.30 -19.98 5.93
CA PRO A 151 12.60 -19.74 6.55
C PRO A 151 13.61 -19.13 5.57
N ILE A 152 14.55 -18.31 6.07
CA ILE A 152 15.55 -17.63 5.23
C ILE A 152 16.40 -18.62 4.43
N ALA A 153 16.66 -19.81 4.98
CA ALA A 153 17.43 -20.87 4.31
C ALA A 153 16.74 -21.39 3.03
N GLU A 154 15.42 -21.32 2.95
CA GLU A 154 14.60 -21.77 1.81
C GLU A 154 14.24 -20.63 0.84
N GLN A 155 14.62 -19.39 1.15
CA GLN A 155 14.36 -18.24 0.30
C GLN A 155 15.41 -18.13 -0.80
N SER A 156 15.00 -17.76 -2.01
CA SER A 156 15.91 -17.42 -3.11
C SER A 156 16.71 -16.14 -2.80
N GLU A 157 17.84 -15.95 -3.50
CA GLU A 157 18.80 -14.88 -3.21
C GLU A 157 18.16 -13.47 -3.14
N TYR A 158 17.26 -13.16 -4.06
CA TYR A 158 16.61 -11.85 -4.18
C TYR A 158 15.28 -11.74 -3.40
N GLU A 159 14.90 -12.75 -2.61
CA GLU A 159 13.75 -12.63 -1.70
C GLU A 159 14.10 -11.71 -0.52
N SER A 160 13.19 -10.79 -0.18
CA SER A 160 13.51 -9.62 0.64
C SER A 160 14.14 -9.93 2.00
N ARG A 161 13.72 -10.99 2.71
CA ARG A 161 14.32 -11.30 4.03
C ARG A 161 15.73 -11.88 3.89
N ARG A 162 16.02 -12.64 2.83
CA ARG A 162 17.37 -13.15 2.54
C ARG A 162 18.27 -12.03 2.02
N LEU A 163 17.80 -11.23 1.07
CA LEU A 163 18.56 -10.14 0.46
C LEU A 163 18.99 -9.08 1.49
N TRP A 164 18.10 -8.74 2.43
CA TRP A 164 18.34 -7.72 3.45
C TRP A 164 18.74 -8.31 4.82
N LYS A 165 19.14 -9.59 4.88
CA LYS A 165 19.40 -10.29 6.15
C LYS A 165 20.45 -9.59 7.02
N ASP A 166 21.57 -9.16 6.43
CA ASP A 166 22.70 -8.60 7.19
C ASP A 166 22.38 -7.20 7.68
N VAL A 167 21.77 -6.37 6.80
CA VAL A 167 21.29 -5.04 7.16
C VAL A 167 20.31 -5.12 8.33
N THR A 168 19.31 -6.00 8.24
CA THR A 168 18.29 -6.13 9.31
C THR A 168 18.85 -6.72 10.59
N TYR A 169 19.81 -7.65 10.52
CA TYR A 169 20.51 -8.18 11.70
C TYR A 169 21.29 -7.08 12.43
N TYR A 170 22.09 -6.28 11.70
CA TYR A 170 22.88 -5.21 12.31
C TYR A 170 22.02 -4.07 12.84
N LEU A 171 20.91 -3.73 12.17
CA LEU A 171 19.94 -2.75 12.69
C LEU A 171 19.33 -3.21 14.02
N LYS A 172 18.88 -4.47 14.12
CA LYS A 172 18.34 -5.05 15.35
C LYS A 172 19.38 -5.09 16.47
N SER A 173 20.64 -5.35 16.12
CA SER A 173 21.77 -5.38 17.04
C SER A 173 22.34 -4.00 17.35
N LYS A 174 21.70 -2.92 16.88
CA LYS A 174 22.12 -1.52 17.04
C LYS A 174 23.55 -1.22 16.55
N GLN A 175 24.07 -2.02 15.62
CA GLN A 175 25.39 -1.85 15.01
C GLN A 175 25.28 -1.03 13.73
N LEU A 176 25.08 0.28 13.87
CA LEU A 176 24.76 1.19 12.75
C LEU A 176 25.83 1.20 11.65
N ASN A 177 27.11 1.27 12.01
CA ASN A 177 28.20 1.29 11.02
C ASN A 177 28.20 0.03 10.14
N LYS A 178 27.95 -1.14 10.74
CA LYS A 178 27.86 -2.41 10.00
C LYS A 178 26.61 -2.50 9.14
N ALA A 179 25.48 -2.00 9.64
CA ALA A 179 24.25 -1.91 8.85
C ALA A 179 24.45 -1.02 7.61
N THR A 180 25.08 0.14 7.76
CA THR A 180 25.42 1.05 6.66
C THR A 180 26.37 0.37 5.67
N ALA A 181 27.44 -0.28 6.14
CA ALA A 181 28.37 -0.99 5.26
C ALA A 181 27.68 -2.10 4.45
N ALA A 182 26.85 -2.93 5.10
CA ALA A 182 26.08 -3.98 4.43
C ALA A 182 25.08 -3.41 3.41
N LYS A 183 24.40 -2.29 3.74
CA LYS A 183 23.50 -1.59 2.84
C LYS A 183 24.26 -1.05 1.62
N THR A 184 25.36 -0.35 1.84
CA THR A 184 26.19 0.23 0.77
C THR A 184 26.70 -0.86 -0.18
N PHE A 185 27.19 -1.98 0.36
CA PHE A 185 27.62 -3.12 -0.44
C PHE A 185 26.51 -3.65 -1.36
N LEU A 186 25.32 -3.88 -0.80
CA LEU A 186 24.16 -4.36 -1.56
C LEU A 186 23.75 -3.37 -2.67
N GLU A 187 23.66 -2.09 -2.35
CA GLU A 187 23.27 -1.04 -3.30
C GLU A 187 24.33 -0.79 -4.38
N GLN A 188 25.61 -0.95 -4.04
CA GLN A 188 26.71 -0.85 -5.01
C GLN A 188 26.66 -2.00 -6.01
N ARG A 189 26.46 -3.25 -5.54
CA ARG A 189 26.28 -4.42 -6.40
C ARG A 189 25.15 -4.22 -7.41
N GLN A 190 23.98 -3.74 -6.94
CA GLN A 190 22.85 -3.47 -7.84
C GLN A 190 23.12 -2.36 -8.86
N ARG A 191 23.93 -1.34 -8.50
CA ARG A 191 24.35 -0.27 -9.41
C ARG A 191 25.29 -0.80 -10.50
N GLU A 192 26.21 -1.67 -10.14
CA GLU A 192 27.13 -2.32 -11.09
C GLU A 192 26.39 -3.25 -12.06
N GLU A 193 25.48 -4.11 -11.55
CA GLU A 193 24.64 -4.96 -12.41
C GLU A 193 23.78 -4.12 -13.37
N ALA A 194 23.23 -2.98 -12.91
CA ALA A 194 22.46 -2.08 -13.77
C ALA A 194 23.33 -1.42 -14.84
N LYS A 195 24.57 -1.03 -14.49
CA LYS A 195 25.54 -0.47 -15.43
C LYS A 195 25.91 -1.49 -16.50
N GLU A 196 26.22 -2.72 -16.12
CA GLU A 196 26.55 -3.81 -17.03
C GLU A 196 25.39 -4.13 -17.99
N ARG A 197 24.15 -4.17 -17.47
CA ARG A 197 22.95 -4.32 -18.30
C ARG A 197 22.82 -3.20 -19.33
N ASN A 198 23.05 -1.95 -18.92
CA ASN A 198 22.98 -0.80 -19.81
C ASN A 198 24.09 -0.82 -20.88
N GLU A 199 25.33 -1.11 -20.50
CA GLU A 199 26.47 -1.26 -21.42
C GLU A 199 26.22 -2.38 -22.46
N LYS A 200 25.55 -3.46 -22.06
CA LYS A 200 25.14 -4.56 -22.95
C LYS A 200 23.81 -4.32 -23.67
N SER A 201 23.15 -3.17 -23.46
CA SER A 201 21.81 -2.87 -23.99
C SER A 201 20.74 -3.94 -23.64
N ILE A 202 20.92 -4.63 -22.51
CA ILE A 202 19.98 -5.63 -22.00
C ILE A 202 18.95 -4.93 -21.12
N LYS A 203 17.67 -5.03 -21.50
CA LYS A 203 16.56 -4.53 -20.67
C LYS A 203 16.38 -5.44 -19.46
N TRP A 204 16.06 -4.84 -18.31
CA TRP A 204 15.65 -5.59 -17.14
C TRP A 204 14.34 -6.33 -17.42
N GLN A 205 14.32 -7.63 -17.10
CA GLN A 205 13.13 -8.47 -17.19
C GLN A 205 12.61 -8.80 -15.80
N THR A 206 11.32 -8.54 -15.59
CA THR A 206 10.59 -8.89 -14.38
C THR A 206 10.22 -10.38 -14.38
N LYS A 207 10.21 -11.00 -13.20
CA LYS A 207 9.97 -12.45 -13.07
C LYS A 207 8.48 -12.87 -13.08
N TYR A 208 7.60 -11.98 -12.62
CA TYR A 208 6.20 -12.34 -12.31
C TYR A 208 5.16 -11.37 -12.89
N PHE A 209 5.61 -10.25 -13.42
CA PHE A 209 4.74 -9.17 -13.88
C PHE A 209 5.18 -8.77 -15.28
N THR A 210 4.22 -8.47 -16.15
CA THR A 210 4.46 -7.89 -17.47
C THR A 210 3.98 -6.46 -17.52
N GLU A 211 4.71 -5.62 -18.25
CA GLU A 211 4.30 -4.24 -18.52
C GLU A 211 3.10 -4.26 -19.50
N SER A 212 2.02 -3.58 -19.15
CA SER A 212 0.75 -3.58 -19.89
C SER A 212 0.32 -2.17 -20.33
N GLY A 213 1.27 -1.25 -20.51
CA GLY A 213 1.07 0.17 -20.86
C GLY A 213 1.88 1.11 -19.96
N GLU A 214 1.73 2.43 -20.13
CA GLU A 214 2.47 3.45 -19.36
C GLU A 214 2.32 3.21 -17.85
N LEU A 215 3.36 2.63 -17.25
CA LEU A 215 3.50 2.39 -15.80
C LEU A 215 2.50 1.40 -15.18
N LYS A 216 1.79 0.60 -15.98
CA LYS A 216 0.91 -0.47 -15.50
C LYS A 216 1.58 -1.84 -15.63
N TRP A 217 1.49 -2.62 -14.56
CA TRP A 217 2.09 -3.95 -14.46
C TRP A 217 1.03 -4.98 -14.12
N THR A 218 0.96 -6.06 -14.89
CA THR A 218 -0.03 -7.12 -14.74
C THR A 218 0.65 -8.39 -14.25
N TYR A 219 0.16 -8.97 -13.16
CA TYR A 219 0.62 -10.30 -12.72
C TYR A 219 0.28 -11.35 -13.79
N GLU A 220 1.24 -12.18 -14.18
CA GLU A 220 1.06 -13.09 -15.32
C GLU A 220 0.02 -14.18 -15.02
N ASN A 221 0.08 -14.78 -13.82
CA ASN A 221 -0.63 -16.00 -13.43
C ASN A 221 -1.84 -15.74 -12.50
N LYS A 222 -2.64 -14.71 -12.81
CA LYS A 222 -3.82 -14.34 -12.00
C LYS A 222 -4.81 -15.50 -11.83
N LEU A 223 -5.50 -15.54 -10.69
CA LEU A 223 -6.52 -16.53 -10.36
C LEU A 223 -7.59 -16.63 -11.44
N ILE A 224 -8.10 -15.47 -11.90
CA ILE A 224 -9.13 -15.42 -12.95
C ILE A 224 -8.69 -16.08 -14.27
N LYS A 225 -7.39 -16.08 -14.59
CA LYS A 225 -6.88 -16.78 -15.78
C LYS A 225 -6.82 -18.29 -15.55
N ARG A 226 -6.39 -18.71 -14.35
CA ARG A 226 -6.26 -20.13 -13.98
C ARG A 226 -7.61 -20.85 -13.86
N LEU A 227 -8.68 -20.13 -13.51
CA LEU A 227 -10.04 -20.69 -13.41
C LEU A 227 -10.79 -20.74 -14.76
N LYS A 228 -10.29 -20.06 -15.80
CA LYS A 228 -10.87 -20.06 -17.16
C LYS A 228 -10.24 -21.11 -18.08
N GLN A 229 -9.17 -21.77 -17.62
CA GLN A 229 -8.50 -22.89 -18.29
C GLN A 229 -9.09 -24.21 -17.78
#